data_AF-F8NA87-F1
#
_entry.id   AF-F8NA87-F1
#
_cell.length_a   1.000
_cell.length_b   1.000
_cell.length_c   1.000
_cell.angle_alpha   90.00
_cell.angle_beta   90.00
_cell.angle_gamma   90.00
#
_symmetry.space_group_name_H-M   'P 1'
#
loop_
_entity.id
_entity.type
_entity.pdbx_description
1 polymer ?
#
loop_
_entity_poly.entity_id
_entity_poly.type
_entity_poly.pdbx_seq_one_letter_code
_entity_poly.pdbx_strand_id
1 'polypeptide(L)'
;MIIAEQFIQGKHDAESCEDGIVINKDFVAVIDGSTSKGLKRMDPNMSNGRYCMLAVAHYIQQMSATISLAQFCEGITATIHAIYEKSGVLDSSLQRSIAPIDRLCASAVIYSHHRKEIWMIGDCQCMVDGELFTNSKPSEAEIAAERAEIFATQVTSHPDMISNGHIVHDYARDAVLPALISSMDGENITYAVIDGYPIYRNGIKVIDVNGSEAGKNIILATDGYPFLCRTLEKSERKLRKQLKEDPFNIHSFKATKGLMTGNVSFDDRAYVRFSPADEQRYFLTLSFDGTGYHGWQIQPNGVSVQEQLQNALSKILRHKIEVTGAGRTDAGVHAKTMVCHFDDVAGYDDKQMIYRLNQLLPKDIACQRLIPVPSTLHARFSATRRTYRYFIHIDKNPFNRHFSVETHYQLDFPLMNHAAELLVKTTDFKAFCKADNDSRTTTCHVTRAQWIQTSPSEWYFEISADRFLRNMVRAVVGTLFDVGRHRINLEDFADVVAHGSRSDSGESMPAKGLFLWEIEY
;
A
#
# COMPACT_ATOMS: atom_id res chain seq x y z
N MET A 1 -3.25 3.27 6.12
CA MET A 1 -4.37 3.25 7.08
C MET A 1 -3.83 3.12 8.48
N ILE A 2 -4.44 3.77 9.48
CA ILE A 2 -4.02 3.71 10.88
C ILE A 2 -5.12 3.03 11.69
N ILE A 3 -4.83 1.85 12.24
CA ILE A 3 -5.76 1.11 13.10
C ILE A 3 -5.66 1.68 14.52
N ALA A 4 -6.79 2.15 15.06
CA ALA A 4 -6.87 2.71 16.41
C ALA A 4 -7.37 1.70 17.43
N GLU A 5 -8.34 0.86 17.07
CA GLU A 5 -8.91 -0.19 17.91
C GLU A 5 -9.24 -1.41 17.06
N GLN A 6 -9.04 -2.61 17.59
CA GLN A 6 -9.44 -3.87 16.96
C GLN A 6 -9.89 -4.85 18.06
N PHE A 7 -10.98 -5.57 17.83
CA PHE A 7 -11.50 -6.54 18.78
C PHE A 7 -12.28 -7.64 18.07
N ILE A 8 -12.04 -8.88 18.50
CA ILE A 8 -12.76 -10.06 18.03
C ILE A 8 -13.05 -10.96 19.23
N GLN A 9 -14.28 -11.48 19.31
CA GLN A 9 -14.71 -12.33 20.41
C GLN A 9 -15.81 -13.28 19.93
N GLY A 10 -15.56 -14.58 20.01
CA GLY A 10 -16.61 -15.58 19.87
C GLY A 10 -17.47 -15.67 21.14
N LYS A 11 -18.73 -16.06 20.98
CA LYS A 11 -19.72 -16.23 22.06
C LYS A 11 -19.39 -17.39 22.99
N HIS A 12 -18.68 -18.41 22.49
CA HIS A 12 -18.17 -19.55 23.25
C HIS A 12 -16.68 -19.40 23.55
N ASP A 13 -15.86 -19.38 22.51
CA ASP A 13 -14.42 -19.23 22.56
C ASP A 13 -13.88 -18.59 21.27
N ALA A 14 -12.58 -18.31 21.23
CA ALA A 14 -11.95 -17.67 20.07
C ALA A 14 -11.76 -18.63 18.87
N GLU A 15 -11.63 -19.94 19.12
CA GLU A 15 -11.38 -20.93 18.08
C GLU A 15 -12.64 -21.27 17.28
N SER A 16 -13.83 -21.11 17.88
CA SER A 16 -15.11 -21.36 17.22
C SER A 16 -15.75 -20.12 16.60
N CYS A 17 -15.12 -18.94 16.73
CA CYS A 17 -15.69 -17.65 16.28
C CYS A 17 -16.06 -17.70 14.79
N GLU A 18 -17.29 -17.34 14.47
CA GLU A 18 -17.83 -17.28 13.11
C GLU A 18 -17.62 -15.89 12.48
N ASP A 19 -17.23 -14.89 13.30
CA ASP A 19 -16.86 -13.56 12.84
C ASP A 19 -15.37 -13.46 12.50
N GLY A 20 -15.02 -12.50 11.63
CA GLY A 20 -13.65 -12.28 11.16
C GLY A 20 -13.30 -10.81 10.92
N ILE A 21 -12.00 -10.52 10.92
CA ILE A 21 -11.43 -9.21 10.57
C ILE A 21 -10.35 -9.39 9.52
N VAL A 22 -10.38 -8.60 8.45
CA VAL A 22 -9.30 -8.50 7.46
C VAL A 22 -8.73 -7.10 7.47
N ILE A 23 -7.41 -6.97 7.61
CA ILE A 23 -6.69 -5.69 7.53
C ILE A 23 -5.47 -5.90 6.64
N ASN A 24 -5.39 -5.16 5.54
CA ASN A 24 -4.18 -5.01 4.75
C ASN A 24 -4.04 -3.54 4.30
N LYS A 25 -3.11 -3.25 3.39
CA LYS A 25 -2.86 -1.86 2.94
C LYS A 25 -4.00 -1.28 2.09
N ASP A 26 -4.84 -2.14 1.50
CA ASP A 26 -5.85 -1.78 0.51
C ASP A 26 -7.29 -1.90 1.06
N PHE A 27 -7.51 -2.79 2.04
CA PHE A 27 -8.83 -3.13 2.58
C PHE A 27 -8.83 -3.27 4.10
N VAL A 28 -9.94 -2.85 4.70
CA VAL A 28 -10.33 -3.21 6.08
C VAL A 28 -11.73 -3.77 6.03
N ALA A 29 -11.95 -4.94 6.61
CA ALA A 29 -13.26 -5.59 6.61
C ALA A 29 -13.56 -6.26 7.94
N VAL A 30 -14.84 -6.32 8.27
CA VAL A 30 -15.37 -7.30 9.22
C VAL A 30 -16.40 -8.18 8.51
N ILE A 31 -16.47 -9.43 8.95
CA ILE A 31 -17.28 -10.48 8.32
C ILE A 31 -18.04 -11.17 9.44
N ASP A 32 -19.34 -11.36 9.25
CA ASP A 32 -20.21 -12.19 10.10
C ASP A 32 -20.57 -13.46 9.31
N GLY A 33 -20.15 -14.61 9.82
CA GLY A 33 -20.47 -15.91 9.28
C GLY A 33 -21.75 -16.47 9.90
N SER A 34 -22.81 -16.60 9.11
CA SER A 34 -24.09 -17.07 9.64
C SER A 34 -24.13 -18.59 9.84
N THR A 35 -24.52 -19.04 11.03
CA THR A 35 -24.75 -20.47 11.27
C THR A 35 -25.95 -20.97 10.44
N SER A 36 -25.69 -21.91 9.51
CA SER A 36 -26.72 -22.57 8.70
C SER A 36 -27.81 -23.22 9.57
N LYS A 37 -29.07 -23.18 9.12
CA LYS A 37 -30.19 -23.84 9.79
C LYS A 37 -30.37 -25.30 9.37
N GLY A 38 -29.77 -25.70 8.25
CA GLY A 38 -29.72 -27.07 7.77
C GLY A 38 -28.70 -27.93 8.51
N LEU A 39 -28.85 -29.24 8.38
CA LEU A 39 -27.96 -30.24 8.99
C LEU A 39 -26.70 -30.51 8.17
N LYS A 40 -26.65 -30.09 6.90
CA LYS A 40 -25.51 -30.34 6.01
C LYS A 40 -24.32 -29.46 6.40
N ARG A 41 -23.15 -30.08 6.54
CA ARG A 41 -21.87 -29.39 6.75
C ARG A 41 -21.00 -29.53 5.50
N MET A 42 -20.43 -28.41 5.06
CA MET A 42 -19.49 -28.40 3.93
C MET A 42 -18.08 -28.81 4.36
N ASP A 43 -17.72 -28.53 5.61
CA ASP A 43 -16.50 -29.02 6.26
C ASP A 43 -16.89 -29.76 7.55
N PRO A 44 -16.43 -31.00 7.78
CA PRO A 44 -16.79 -31.77 8.97
C PRO A 44 -16.19 -31.23 10.28
N ASN A 45 -15.17 -30.36 10.21
CA ASN A 45 -14.40 -29.90 11.37
C ASN A 45 -14.80 -28.50 11.86
N MET A 46 -15.71 -27.80 11.17
CA MET A 46 -16.15 -26.46 11.57
C MET A 46 -17.59 -26.17 11.17
N SER A 47 -18.17 -25.09 11.73
CA SER A 47 -19.49 -24.64 11.32
C SER A 47 -19.47 -24.05 9.90
N ASN A 48 -20.61 -24.09 9.23
CA ASN A 48 -20.77 -23.45 7.92
C ASN A 48 -20.56 -21.93 7.99
N GLY A 49 -20.96 -21.27 9.09
CA GLY A 49 -20.74 -19.83 9.30
C GLY A 49 -19.25 -19.50 9.33
N ARG A 50 -18.49 -20.22 10.17
CA ARG A 50 -17.03 -20.07 10.25
C ARG A 50 -16.35 -20.37 8.92
N TYR A 51 -16.76 -21.42 8.21
CA TYR A 51 -16.16 -21.75 6.92
C TYR A 51 -16.42 -20.66 5.87
N CYS A 52 -17.64 -20.13 5.80
CA CYS A 52 -17.98 -19.03 4.91
C CYS A 52 -17.14 -17.78 5.24
N MET A 53 -17.05 -17.41 6.51
CA MET A 53 -16.23 -16.29 6.96
C MET A 53 -14.77 -16.44 6.54
N LEU A 54 -14.17 -17.62 6.76
CA LEU A 54 -12.78 -17.88 6.36
C LEU A 54 -12.58 -17.77 4.84
N ALA A 55 -13.53 -18.26 4.05
CA ALA A 55 -13.47 -18.16 2.59
C ALA A 55 -13.58 -16.70 2.11
N VAL A 56 -14.49 -15.92 2.69
CA VAL A 56 -14.63 -14.47 2.42
C VAL A 56 -13.35 -13.73 2.84
N ALA A 57 -12.83 -14.01 4.03
CA ALA A 57 -11.62 -13.38 4.53
C ALA A 57 -10.41 -13.65 3.60
N HIS A 58 -10.25 -14.90 3.17
CA HIS A 58 -9.19 -15.30 2.25
C HIS A 58 -9.29 -14.59 0.90
N TYR A 59 -10.50 -14.46 0.35
CA TYR A 59 -10.73 -13.75 -0.91
C TYR A 59 -10.36 -12.25 -0.79
N ILE A 60 -10.81 -11.59 0.29
CA ILE A 60 -10.49 -10.17 0.55
C ILE A 60 -8.98 -9.94 0.72
N GLN A 61 -8.26 -10.89 1.31
CA GLN A 61 -6.80 -10.80 1.46
C GLN A 61 -6.04 -10.83 0.13
N GLN A 62 -6.62 -11.41 -0.92
CA GLN A 62 -5.95 -11.65 -2.21
C GLN A 62 -6.46 -10.75 -3.34
N MET A 63 -7.61 -10.12 -3.17
CA MET A 63 -8.21 -9.32 -4.23
C MET A 63 -7.38 -8.06 -4.57
N SER A 64 -7.45 -7.63 -5.82
CA SER A 64 -6.73 -6.43 -6.30
C SER A 64 -7.20 -5.17 -5.57
N ALA A 65 -6.27 -4.27 -5.24
CA ALA A 65 -6.56 -2.95 -4.69
C ALA A 65 -7.59 -2.14 -5.52
N THR A 66 -7.61 -2.34 -6.84
CA THR A 66 -8.47 -1.60 -7.78
C THR A 66 -9.84 -2.25 -8.05
N ILE A 67 -10.10 -3.42 -7.45
CA ILE A 67 -11.31 -4.22 -7.70
C ILE A 67 -12.57 -3.37 -7.54
N SER A 68 -13.52 -3.48 -8.47
CA SER A 68 -14.84 -2.85 -8.32
C SER A 68 -15.74 -3.67 -7.41
N LEU A 69 -16.74 -3.04 -6.79
CA LEU A 69 -17.78 -3.77 -6.06
C LEU A 69 -18.41 -4.86 -6.93
N ALA A 70 -18.56 -4.61 -8.23
CA ALA A 70 -19.15 -5.58 -9.13
C ALA A 70 -18.29 -6.83 -9.30
N GLN A 71 -16.98 -6.64 -9.54
CA GLN A 71 -15.99 -7.71 -9.63
C GLN A 71 -15.82 -8.44 -8.29
N PHE A 72 -15.88 -7.72 -7.16
CA PHE A 72 -15.87 -8.33 -5.83
C PHE A 72 -17.02 -9.32 -5.70
N CYS A 73 -18.25 -8.88 -5.96
CA CYS A 73 -19.44 -9.71 -5.83
C CYS A 73 -19.38 -10.94 -6.75
N GLU A 74 -18.99 -10.77 -8.01
CA GLU A 74 -18.86 -11.89 -8.96
C GLU A 74 -17.82 -12.92 -8.51
N GLY A 75 -16.63 -12.45 -8.10
CA GLY A 75 -15.54 -13.33 -7.71
C GLY A 75 -15.77 -14.01 -6.35
N ILE A 76 -16.38 -13.34 -5.36
CA ILE A 76 -16.72 -14.00 -4.10
C ILE A 76 -17.86 -15.01 -4.29
N THR A 77 -18.88 -14.69 -5.10
CA THR A 77 -19.92 -15.64 -5.50
C THR A 77 -19.30 -16.88 -6.13
N ALA A 78 -18.40 -16.73 -7.10
CA ALA A 78 -17.70 -17.86 -7.73
C ALA A 78 -16.86 -18.66 -6.74
N THR A 79 -16.19 -17.98 -5.80
CA THR A 79 -15.35 -18.63 -4.76
C THR A 79 -16.18 -19.53 -3.86
N ILE A 80 -17.31 -19.03 -3.35
CA ILE A 80 -18.21 -19.84 -2.50
C ILE A 80 -18.90 -20.93 -3.32
N HIS A 81 -19.30 -20.65 -4.57
CA HIS A 81 -19.89 -21.66 -5.44
C HIS A 81 -18.95 -22.84 -5.69
N ALA A 82 -17.66 -22.58 -5.90
CA ALA A 82 -16.66 -23.63 -6.08
C ALA A 82 -16.47 -24.51 -4.83
N ILE A 83 -16.78 -24.01 -3.63
CA ILE A 83 -16.78 -24.83 -2.41
C ILE A 83 -17.89 -25.88 -2.48
N TYR A 84 -19.09 -25.50 -2.95
CA TYR A 84 -20.21 -26.43 -3.12
C TYR A 84 -19.96 -27.52 -4.16
N GLU A 85 -19.26 -27.17 -5.25
CA GLU A 85 -18.84 -28.14 -6.26
C GLU A 85 -17.85 -29.15 -5.68
N LYS A 86 -16.87 -28.67 -4.90
CA LYS A 86 -15.85 -29.52 -4.26
C LYS A 86 -16.40 -30.40 -3.15
N SER A 87 -17.41 -29.94 -2.41
CA SER A 87 -18.03 -30.73 -1.35
C SER A 87 -18.94 -31.86 -1.88
N GLY A 88 -19.19 -31.89 -3.19
CA GLY A 88 -20.05 -32.89 -3.82
C GLY A 88 -21.54 -32.71 -3.51
N VAL A 89 -21.93 -31.57 -2.92
CA VAL A 89 -23.33 -31.24 -2.61
C VAL A 89 -24.08 -30.76 -3.86
N LEU A 90 -23.35 -30.18 -4.82
CA LEU A 90 -23.85 -29.91 -6.17
C LEU A 90 -23.62 -31.13 -7.07
N ASP A 91 -24.69 -31.80 -7.47
CA ASP A 91 -24.64 -32.74 -8.59
C ASP A 91 -24.73 -31.96 -9.90
N SER A 92 -23.56 -31.73 -10.52
CA SER A 92 -23.41 -31.01 -11.79
C SER A 92 -24.19 -31.66 -12.94
N SER A 93 -24.59 -32.94 -12.83
CA SER A 93 -25.37 -33.63 -13.85
C SER A 93 -26.88 -33.32 -13.82
N LEU A 94 -27.39 -32.70 -12.74
CA LEU A 94 -28.83 -32.50 -12.52
C LEU A 94 -29.26 -31.03 -12.39
N GLN A 95 -28.36 -30.05 -12.59
CA GLN A 95 -28.66 -28.60 -12.41
C GLN A 95 -29.39 -28.28 -11.09
N ARG A 96 -29.08 -29.01 -10.00
CA ARG A 96 -29.77 -28.81 -8.71
C ARG A 96 -29.16 -27.62 -7.98
N SER A 97 -30.01 -26.68 -7.57
CA SER A 97 -29.63 -25.60 -6.66
C SER A 97 -29.64 -26.08 -5.20
N ILE A 98 -28.73 -25.58 -4.37
CA ILE A 98 -28.73 -25.81 -2.91
C ILE A 98 -29.85 -24.96 -2.30
N ALA A 99 -30.68 -25.59 -1.46
CA ALA A 99 -31.71 -24.89 -0.71
C ALA A 99 -31.06 -23.82 0.20
N PRO A 100 -31.62 -22.60 0.32
CA PRO A 100 -31.05 -21.52 1.15
C PRO A 100 -30.61 -21.97 2.55
N ILE A 101 -31.43 -22.81 3.19
CA ILE A 101 -31.18 -23.38 4.53
C ILE A 101 -29.84 -24.13 4.69
N ASP A 102 -29.31 -24.70 3.60
CA ASP A 102 -28.08 -25.50 3.54
C ASP A 102 -26.87 -24.72 2.99
N ARG A 103 -27.04 -23.45 2.59
CA ARG A 103 -25.96 -22.64 2.03
C ARG A 103 -24.99 -22.16 3.10
N LEU A 104 -23.75 -21.94 2.69
CA LEU A 104 -22.81 -21.09 3.41
C LEU A 104 -23.31 -19.66 3.29
N CYS A 105 -23.44 -18.92 4.38
CA CYS A 105 -23.92 -17.54 4.36
C CYS A 105 -22.99 -16.64 5.17
N ALA A 106 -22.71 -15.45 4.66
CA ALA A 106 -22.01 -14.41 5.39
C ALA A 106 -22.51 -13.00 5.02
N SER A 107 -22.42 -12.11 6.00
CA SER A 107 -22.50 -10.66 5.83
C SER A 107 -21.08 -10.08 5.95
N ALA A 108 -20.81 -8.97 5.27
CA ALA A 108 -19.53 -8.30 5.36
C ALA A 108 -19.69 -6.79 5.16
N VAL A 109 -18.90 -6.02 5.89
CA VAL A 109 -18.66 -4.62 5.55
C VAL A 109 -17.18 -4.42 5.25
N ILE A 110 -16.90 -3.80 4.10
CA ILE A 110 -15.56 -3.73 3.50
C ILE A 110 -15.27 -2.29 3.14
N TYR A 111 -14.23 -1.71 3.73
CA TYR A 111 -13.65 -0.45 3.29
C TYR A 111 -12.60 -0.69 2.20
N SER A 112 -12.75 -0.02 1.06
CA SER A 112 -11.75 0.03 -0.02
C SER A 112 -10.97 1.33 0.04
N HIS A 113 -9.66 1.24 0.30
CA HIS A 113 -8.79 2.41 0.37
C HIS A 113 -8.60 3.10 -0.98
N HIS A 114 -8.52 2.34 -2.08
CA HIS A 114 -8.34 2.89 -3.42
C HIS A 114 -9.58 3.63 -3.91
N ARG A 115 -10.78 3.11 -3.60
CA ARG A 115 -12.04 3.72 -4.03
C ARG A 115 -12.59 4.76 -3.06
N LYS A 116 -12.10 4.74 -1.81
CA LYS A 116 -12.65 5.53 -0.69
C LYS A 116 -14.14 5.25 -0.54
N GLU A 117 -14.50 3.96 -0.58
CA GLU A 117 -15.87 3.48 -0.45
C GLU A 117 -15.94 2.45 0.68
N ILE A 118 -17.08 2.39 1.37
CA ILE A 118 -17.44 1.27 2.24
C ILE A 118 -18.60 0.51 1.58
N TRP A 119 -18.43 -0.80 1.43
CA TRP A 119 -19.43 -1.70 0.88
C TRP A 119 -20.05 -2.53 2.00
N MET A 120 -21.35 -2.38 2.23
CA MET A 120 -22.10 -3.17 3.21
C MET A 120 -22.94 -4.22 2.48
N ILE A 121 -22.51 -5.48 2.55
CA ILE A 121 -23.23 -6.64 2.04
C ILE A 121 -23.84 -7.38 3.23
N GLY A 122 -25.17 -7.45 3.30
CA GLY A 122 -25.86 -7.99 4.47
C GLY A 122 -25.92 -6.99 5.63
N ASP A 123 -26.11 -7.48 6.84
CA ASP A 123 -26.56 -6.76 8.05
C ASP A 123 -25.45 -6.31 9.01
N CYS A 124 -24.19 -6.46 8.61
CA CYS A 124 -23.09 -5.76 9.26
C CYS A 124 -23.32 -4.23 9.26
N GLN A 125 -22.63 -3.53 10.16
CA GLN A 125 -22.83 -2.10 10.41
C GLN A 125 -21.52 -1.33 10.33
N CYS A 126 -21.60 -0.04 10.03
CA CYS A 126 -20.45 0.85 10.12
C CYS A 126 -20.82 2.22 10.65
N MET A 127 -19.84 2.93 11.20
CA MET A 127 -19.96 4.31 11.61
C MET A 127 -18.87 5.15 10.94
N VAL A 128 -19.26 6.24 10.28
CA VAL A 128 -18.34 7.18 9.63
C VAL A 128 -18.49 8.54 10.30
N ASP A 129 -17.42 9.02 10.93
CA ASP A 129 -17.37 10.31 11.63
C ASP A 129 -18.50 10.52 12.68
N GLY A 130 -19.02 9.40 13.20
CA GLY A 130 -20.09 9.38 14.20
C GLY A 130 -21.50 9.21 13.64
N GLU A 131 -21.68 9.19 12.32
CA GLU A 131 -22.93 8.78 11.67
C GLU A 131 -22.99 7.26 11.56
N LEU A 132 -24.07 6.64 12.06
CA LEU A 132 -24.27 5.20 12.05
C LEU A 132 -25.03 4.76 10.79
N PHE A 133 -24.49 3.76 10.11
CA PHE A 133 -25.12 3.10 8.98
C PHE A 133 -25.38 1.64 9.33
N THR A 134 -26.62 1.21 9.17
CA THR A 134 -27.08 -0.17 9.32
C THR A 134 -27.71 -0.66 8.03
N ASN A 135 -27.85 -1.97 7.87
CA ASN A 135 -28.49 -2.60 6.71
C ASN A 135 -29.40 -3.75 7.16
N SER A 136 -30.34 -3.41 8.05
CA SER A 136 -31.22 -4.37 8.75
C SER A 136 -32.15 -5.11 7.80
N LYS A 137 -32.39 -6.39 8.09
CA LYS A 137 -33.36 -7.28 7.41
C LYS A 137 -34.76 -7.10 8.02
N PRO A 138 -35.75 -6.49 7.32
CA PRO A 138 -37.05 -6.19 7.92
C PRO A 138 -37.81 -7.44 8.39
N SER A 139 -37.76 -8.53 7.62
CA SER A 139 -38.39 -9.81 7.98
C SER A 139 -37.86 -10.37 9.29
N GLU A 140 -36.56 -10.28 9.54
CA GLU A 140 -35.97 -10.77 10.78
C GLU A 140 -36.37 -9.91 11.99
N ALA A 141 -36.55 -8.60 11.80
CA ALA A 141 -37.03 -7.72 12.86
C ALA A 141 -38.48 -8.05 13.29
N GLU A 142 -39.35 -8.41 12.34
CA GLU A 142 -40.71 -8.87 12.62
C GLU A 142 -40.70 -10.19 13.39
N ILE A 143 -39.86 -11.15 12.96
CA ILE A 143 -39.72 -12.45 13.62
C ILE A 143 -39.12 -12.31 15.03
N ALA A 144 -38.15 -11.41 15.21
CA ALA A 144 -37.60 -11.08 16.52
C ALA A 144 -38.66 -10.45 17.45
N ALA A 145 -39.59 -9.66 16.90
CA ALA A 145 -40.71 -9.11 17.64
C ALA A 145 -41.71 -10.19 18.06
N GLU A 146 -42.02 -11.14 17.18
CA GLU A 146 -42.87 -12.29 17.49
C GLU A 146 -42.26 -13.16 18.61
N ARG A 147 -40.96 -13.51 18.50
CA ARG A 147 -40.24 -14.23 19.56
C ARG A 147 -40.37 -13.50 20.90
N ALA A 148 -40.17 -12.18 20.90
CA ALA A 148 -40.24 -11.36 22.11
C ALA A 148 -41.65 -11.35 22.73
N GLU A 149 -42.71 -11.35 21.91
CA GLU A 149 -44.10 -11.36 22.36
C GLU A 149 -44.47 -12.69 23.03
N ILE A 150 -44.05 -13.82 22.46
CA ILE A 150 -44.38 -15.14 23.00
C ILE A 150 -43.42 -15.60 24.12
N PHE A 151 -42.31 -14.91 24.35
CA PHE A 151 -41.24 -15.33 25.25
C PHE A 151 -41.74 -15.63 26.68
N ALA A 152 -42.51 -14.71 27.28
CA ALA A 152 -43.02 -14.87 28.64
C ALA A 152 -43.98 -16.06 28.79
N THR A 153 -44.82 -16.29 27.77
CA THR A 153 -45.73 -17.45 27.73
C THR A 153 -44.95 -18.76 27.62
N GLN A 154 -43.86 -18.79 26.83
CA GLN A 154 -43.01 -19.97 26.71
C GLN A 154 -42.26 -20.28 28.00
N VAL A 155 -41.74 -19.27 28.69
CA VAL A 155 -41.11 -19.44 30.02
C VAL A 155 -42.10 -20.02 31.04
N THR A 156 -43.36 -19.58 31.00
CA THR A 156 -44.42 -20.09 31.89
C THR A 156 -44.77 -21.55 31.58
N SER A 157 -44.79 -21.91 30.29
CA SER A 157 -45.14 -23.26 29.82
C SER A 157 -43.98 -24.26 29.97
N HIS A 158 -42.74 -23.77 29.97
CA HIS A 158 -41.51 -24.56 30.01
C HIS A 158 -40.58 -24.04 31.11
N PRO A 159 -40.73 -24.50 32.37
CA PRO A 159 -39.93 -24.02 33.50
C PRO A 159 -38.42 -24.25 33.39
N ASP A 160 -37.99 -25.16 32.51
CA ASP A 160 -36.59 -25.49 32.22
C ASP A 160 -35.93 -24.53 31.21
N MET A 161 -36.71 -23.64 30.58
CA MET A 161 -36.24 -22.67 29.59
C MET A 161 -35.15 -21.74 30.14
N ILE A 162 -35.23 -21.36 31.41
CA ILE A 162 -34.33 -20.42 32.07
C ILE A 162 -33.71 -21.03 33.33
N SER A 163 -32.39 -20.92 33.46
CA SER A 163 -31.66 -21.29 34.67
C SER A 163 -30.62 -20.22 35.00
N ASN A 164 -30.55 -19.81 36.28
CA ASN A 164 -29.62 -18.78 36.77
C ASN A 164 -29.64 -17.46 35.96
N GLY A 165 -30.79 -17.09 35.40
CA GLY A 165 -30.93 -15.87 34.58
C GLY A 165 -30.43 -16.00 33.14
N HIS A 166 -30.09 -17.21 32.69
CA HIS A 166 -29.67 -17.52 31.33
C HIS A 166 -30.64 -18.48 30.65
N ILE A 167 -30.72 -18.41 29.32
CA ILE A 167 -31.51 -19.36 28.53
C ILE A 167 -30.77 -20.70 28.48
N VAL A 168 -31.43 -21.79 28.84
CA VAL A 168 -30.89 -23.16 28.69
C VAL A 168 -31.33 -23.73 27.33
N HIS A 169 -32.60 -23.54 26.99
CA HIS A 169 -33.19 -23.92 25.71
C HIS A 169 -34.28 -22.90 25.36
N ASP A 170 -34.28 -22.35 24.14
CA ASP A 170 -35.16 -21.23 23.77
C ASP A 170 -36.41 -21.72 23.01
N TYR A 171 -37.45 -22.16 23.74
CA TYR A 171 -38.71 -22.60 23.13
C TYR A 171 -39.43 -21.51 22.32
N ALA A 172 -39.20 -20.22 22.63
CA ALA A 172 -39.73 -19.11 21.84
C ALA A 172 -39.01 -19.00 20.49
N ARG A 173 -37.69 -19.23 20.47
CA ARG A 173 -36.93 -19.34 19.21
C ARG A 173 -37.37 -20.53 18.37
N ASP A 174 -37.63 -21.68 18.98
CA ASP A 174 -38.11 -22.87 18.27
C ASP A 174 -39.46 -22.60 17.59
N ALA A 175 -40.37 -21.87 18.25
CA ALA A 175 -41.66 -21.50 17.70
C ALA A 175 -41.54 -20.60 16.46
N VAL A 176 -40.56 -19.71 16.42
CA VAL A 176 -40.32 -18.82 15.26
C VAL A 176 -39.35 -19.39 14.22
N LEU A 177 -38.73 -20.55 14.48
CA LEU A 177 -37.77 -21.16 13.57
C LEU A 177 -38.35 -21.45 12.16
N PRO A 178 -39.61 -21.90 12.00
CA PRO A 178 -40.20 -22.06 10.67
C PRO A 178 -40.28 -20.75 9.89
N ALA A 179 -40.62 -19.64 10.56
CA ALA A 179 -40.66 -18.31 9.95
C ALA A 179 -39.25 -17.83 9.56
N LEU A 180 -38.24 -18.10 10.40
CA LEU A 180 -36.84 -17.83 10.07
C LEU A 180 -36.40 -18.59 8.81
N ILE A 181 -36.67 -19.90 8.75
CA ILE A 181 -36.35 -20.73 7.59
C ILE A 181 -37.05 -20.21 6.34
N SER A 182 -38.34 -19.87 6.42
CA SER A 182 -39.09 -19.31 5.29
C SER A 182 -38.54 -17.96 4.83
N SER A 183 -38.04 -17.12 5.75
CA SER A 183 -37.43 -15.83 5.41
C SER A 183 -36.12 -15.96 4.61
N MET A 184 -35.46 -17.13 4.68
CA MET A 184 -34.24 -17.40 3.88
C MET A 184 -34.55 -17.52 2.39
N ASP A 185 -35.80 -17.76 1.98
CA ASP A 185 -36.18 -17.73 0.55
C ASP A 185 -36.03 -16.33 -0.07
N GLY A 186 -35.88 -15.28 0.75
CA GLY A 186 -35.54 -13.93 0.32
C GLY A 186 -34.04 -13.68 0.09
N GLU A 187 -33.16 -14.61 0.48
CA GLU A 187 -31.70 -14.47 0.31
C GLU A 187 -31.35 -14.20 -1.15
N ASN A 188 -30.62 -13.11 -1.39
CA ASN A 188 -30.23 -12.67 -2.72
C ASN A 188 -31.39 -12.36 -3.68
N ILE A 189 -32.58 -12.13 -3.14
CA ILE A 189 -33.76 -11.63 -3.86
C ILE A 189 -34.24 -10.31 -3.25
N THR A 190 -34.41 -10.25 -1.92
CA THR A 190 -34.91 -9.07 -1.20
C THR A 190 -33.85 -8.41 -0.34
N TYR A 191 -32.78 -9.13 0.01
CA TYR A 191 -31.62 -8.60 0.72
C TYR A 191 -30.33 -9.26 0.22
N ALA A 192 -29.21 -8.55 0.43
CA ALA A 192 -27.89 -9.03 0.01
C ALA A 192 -27.30 -10.00 1.03
N VAL A 193 -26.76 -11.12 0.57
CA VAL A 193 -25.98 -12.07 1.38
C VAL A 193 -24.89 -12.70 0.52
N ILE A 194 -23.74 -13.01 1.12
CA ILE A 194 -22.69 -13.77 0.44
C ILE A 194 -22.99 -15.25 0.64
N ASP A 195 -23.48 -15.93 -0.39
CA ASP A 195 -23.89 -17.35 -0.29
C ASP A 195 -23.46 -18.24 -1.47
N GLY A 196 -22.68 -17.72 -2.41
CA GLY A 196 -22.30 -18.44 -3.63
C GLY A 196 -23.34 -18.39 -4.76
N TYR A 197 -24.37 -17.56 -4.62
CA TYR A 197 -25.32 -17.17 -5.67
C TYR A 197 -25.20 -15.67 -6.00
N PRO A 198 -25.81 -15.18 -7.10
CA PRO A 198 -25.73 -13.78 -7.48
C PRO A 198 -26.26 -12.85 -6.38
N ILE A 199 -25.38 -12.00 -5.84
CA ILE A 199 -25.72 -11.12 -4.72
C ILE A 199 -26.75 -10.07 -5.14
N TYR A 200 -27.81 -9.87 -4.34
CA TYR A 200 -28.82 -8.82 -4.56
C TYR A 200 -28.22 -7.41 -4.46
N ARG A 201 -27.81 -6.86 -5.59
CA ARG A 201 -27.05 -5.60 -5.65
C ARG A 201 -27.76 -4.39 -5.04
N ASN A 202 -29.09 -4.32 -5.17
CA ASN A 202 -29.87 -3.20 -4.60
C ASN A 202 -29.93 -3.24 -3.07
N GLY A 203 -29.61 -4.40 -2.46
CA GLY A 203 -29.48 -4.54 -1.01
C GLY A 203 -28.09 -4.21 -0.47
N ILE A 204 -27.13 -3.86 -1.35
CA ILE A 204 -25.79 -3.42 -0.94
C ILE A 204 -25.81 -1.91 -0.73
N LYS A 205 -25.43 -1.46 0.48
CA LYS A 205 -25.22 -0.03 0.74
C LYS A 205 -23.78 0.33 0.43
N VAL A 206 -23.59 1.36 -0.39
CA VAL A 206 -22.27 1.94 -0.68
C VAL A 206 -22.20 3.30 -0.03
N ILE A 207 -21.21 3.49 0.84
CA ILE A 207 -20.97 4.77 1.51
C ILE A 207 -19.70 5.36 0.90
N ASP A 208 -19.86 6.51 0.26
CA ASP A 208 -18.75 7.28 -0.26
C ASP A 208 -18.07 8.03 0.90
N VAL A 209 -16.77 7.84 1.05
CA VAL A 209 -15.94 8.57 2.02
C VAL A 209 -14.88 9.43 1.32
N ASN A 210 -15.12 9.81 0.07
CA ASN A 210 -14.34 10.83 -0.63
C ASN A 210 -14.63 12.24 -0.08
N GLY A 211 -13.60 12.89 0.47
CA GLY A 211 -13.65 14.29 0.89
C GLY A 211 -12.54 14.60 1.89
N SER A 212 -12.02 15.83 1.90
CA SER A 212 -10.90 16.23 2.78
C SER A 212 -11.23 16.21 4.29
N GLU A 213 -12.52 16.14 4.62
CA GLU A 213 -13.04 16.12 6.00
C GLU A 213 -13.76 14.80 6.35
N ALA A 214 -14.25 14.05 5.35
CA ALA A 214 -15.06 12.85 5.53
C ALA A 214 -14.21 11.58 5.61
N GLY A 215 -14.66 10.59 6.37
CA GLY A 215 -13.99 9.31 6.50
C GLY A 215 -12.78 9.32 7.42
N LYS A 216 -12.58 10.36 8.24
CA LYS A 216 -11.41 10.46 9.14
C LYS A 216 -11.47 9.45 10.29
N ASN A 217 -12.67 9.03 10.70
CA ASN A 217 -12.86 8.01 11.72
C ASN A 217 -13.93 7.01 11.27
N ILE A 218 -13.49 5.82 10.88
CA ILE A 218 -14.34 4.74 10.38
C ILE A 218 -14.34 3.61 11.40
N ILE A 219 -15.53 3.11 11.71
CA ILE A 219 -15.75 1.92 12.52
C ILE A 219 -16.51 0.92 11.67
N LEU A 220 -16.03 -0.31 11.61
CA LEU A 220 -16.74 -1.45 11.04
C LEU A 220 -17.03 -2.44 12.16
N ALA A 221 -18.25 -2.96 12.22
CA ALA A 221 -18.63 -3.97 13.20
C ALA A 221 -19.66 -4.95 12.66
N THR A 222 -19.62 -6.18 13.15
CA THR A 222 -20.70 -7.15 12.92
C THR A 222 -21.93 -6.80 13.74
N ASP A 223 -23.05 -7.45 13.46
CA ASP A 223 -24.36 -7.21 14.08
C ASP A 223 -24.43 -7.68 15.56
N GLY A 224 -23.45 -8.47 16.02
CA GLY A 224 -23.25 -8.83 17.42
C GLY A 224 -23.06 -7.64 18.39
N TYR A 225 -22.96 -6.40 17.89
CA TYR A 225 -23.12 -5.17 18.66
C TYR A 225 -24.51 -4.55 18.48
N PRO A 226 -25.46 -4.72 19.42
CA PRO A 226 -26.77 -4.07 19.36
C PRO A 226 -26.72 -2.54 19.27
N PHE A 227 -25.68 -1.95 19.89
CA PHE A 227 -25.51 -0.51 20.00
C PHE A 227 -24.06 -0.13 19.72
N LEU A 228 -23.73 0.09 18.46
CA LEU A 228 -22.40 0.55 18.05
C LEU A 228 -22.16 2.00 18.50
N CYS A 229 -21.05 2.23 19.17
CA CYS A 229 -20.63 3.54 19.67
C CYS A 229 -19.31 4.00 19.03
N ARG A 230 -18.96 5.28 19.24
CA ARG A 230 -17.73 5.92 18.72
C ARG A 230 -16.40 5.31 19.20
N THR A 231 -16.41 4.45 20.20
CA THR A 231 -15.23 3.74 20.71
C THR A 231 -15.61 2.33 21.16
N LEU A 232 -14.65 1.40 21.07
CA LEU A 232 -14.83 0.02 21.50
C LEU A 232 -15.30 -0.07 22.96
N GLU A 233 -14.66 0.68 23.86
CA GLU A 233 -15.01 0.70 25.28
C GLU A 233 -16.48 1.08 25.51
N LYS A 234 -16.99 2.09 24.78
CA LYS A 234 -18.39 2.52 24.90
C LYS A 234 -19.36 1.48 24.35
N SER A 235 -19.02 0.84 23.23
CA SER A 235 -19.81 -0.26 22.63
C SER A 235 -19.86 -1.46 23.59
N GLU A 236 -18.73 -1.90 24.13
CA GLU A 236 -18.63 -2.97 25.12
C GLU A 236 -19.39 -2.64 26.40
N ARG A 237 -19.34 -1.40 26.89
CA ARG A 237 -20.13 -0.97 28.05
C ARG A 237 -21.63 -1.02 27.77
N LYS A 238 -22.08 -0.59 26.59
CA LYS A 238 -23.49 -0.68 26.18
C LYS A 238 -23.95 -2.12 26.07
N LEU A 239 -23.11 -3.01 25.53
CA LEU A 239 -23.40 -4.43 25.44
C LEU A 239 -23.47 -5.10 26.82
N ARG A 240 -22.52 -4.83 27.73
CA ARG A 240 -22.60 -5.32 29.12
C ARG A 240 -23.88 -4.86 29.82
N LYS A 241 -24.30 -3.61 29.56
CA LYS A 241 -25.57 -3.09 30.07
C LYS A 241 -26.76 -3.85 29.48
N GLN A 242 -26.79 -4.08 28.16
CA GLN A 242 -27.81 -4.89 27.48
C GLN A 242 -27.88 -6.30 28.08
N LEU A 243 -26.76 -7.02 28.18
CA LEU A 243 -26.71 -8.38 28.72
C LEU A 243 -27.13 -8.45 30.20
N LYS A 244 -27.00 -7.36 30.96
CA LYS A 244 -27.42 -7.30 32.36
C LYS A 244 -28.92 -6.97 32.50
N GLU A 245 -29.43 -6.05 31.70
CA GLU A 245 -30.78 -5.50 31.85
C GLU A 245 -31.82 -6.21 30.97
N ASP A 246 -31.41 -6.73 29.81
CA ASP A 246 -32.23 -7.47 28.85
C ASP A 246 -31.41 -8.62 28.22
N PRO A 247 -30.99 -9.62 29.03
CA PRO A 247 -30.19 -10.76 28.56
C PRO A 247 -30.89 -11.59 27.48
N PHE A 248 -32.23 -11.53 27.40
CA PHE A 248 -33.02 -12.35 26.49
C PHE A 248 -33.25 -11.70 25.13
N ASN A 249 -32.84 -10.43 24.99
CA ASN A 249 -33.05 -9.60 23.81
C ASN A 249 -34.53 -9.56 23.38
N ILE A 250 -35.40 -9.14 24.30
CA ILE A 250 -36.86 -9.07 24.07
C ILE A 250 -37.45 -7.68 24.36
N HIS A 251 -36.65 -6.74 24.89
CA HIS A 251 -37.11 -5.41 25.27
C HIS A 251 -36.32 -4.29 24.57
N SER A 252 -35.11 -3.97 25.03
CA SER A 252 -34.32 -2.83 24.56
C SER A 252 -33.66 -3.08 23.21
N PHE A 253 -33.32 -4.33 22.93
CA PHE A 253 -32.90 -4.81 21.62
C PHE A 253 -33.59 -6.14 21.39
N LYS A 254 -34.48 -6.21 20.39
CA LYS A 254 -35.18 -7.45 20.06
C LYS A 254 -34.38 -8.22 19.03
N ALA A 255 -34.06 -9.47 19.34
CA ALA A 255 -33.35 -10.36 18.43
C ALA A 255 -33.99 -11.75 18.41
N THR A 256 -33.64 -12.52 17.38
CA THR A 256 -34.12 -13.90 17.23
C THR A 256 -33.47 -14.85 18.23
N LYS A 257 -32.44 -14.40 18.98
CA LYS A 257 -31.68 -15.14 19.98
C LYS A 257 -31.33 -14.27 21.19
N GLY A 258 -31.22 -14.88 22.36
CA GLY A 258 -30.77 -14.25 23.61
C GLY A 258 -29.47 -14.85 24.14
N LEU A 259 -29.07 -14.45 25.35
CA LEU A 259 -27.90 -14.96 26.04
C LEU A 259 -28.14 -16.39 26.55
N MET A 260 -27.50 -17.35 25.88
CA MET A 260 -27.52 -18.77 26.27
C MET A 260 -26.57 -19.05 27.43
N THR A 261 -26.87 -20.09 28.21
CA THR A 261 -26.02 -20.60 29.28
C THR A 261 -24.65 -21.00 28.73
N GLY A 262 -23.57 -20.53 29.37
CA GLY A 262 -22.19 -20.79 28.95
C GLY A 262 -21.63 -19.78 27.94
N ASN A 263 -22.46 -18.89 27.39
CA ASN A 263 -22.00 -17.88 26.46
C ASN A 263 -21.61 -16.57 27.19
N VAL A 264 -20.58 -15.90 26.68
CA VAL A 264 -20.17 -14.56 27.16
C VAL A 264 -20.89 -13.42 26.42
N SER A 265 -21.62 -13.76 25.35
CA SER A 265 -22.46 -12.83 24.57
C SER A 265 -23.56 -13.60 23.85
N PHE A 266 -24.59 -12.90 23.34
CA PHE A 266 -25.64 -13.54 22.55
C PHE A 266 -25.18 -13.86 21.12
N ASP A 267 -24.06 -13.28 20.69
CA ASP A 267 -23.46 -13.50 19.37
C ASP A 267 -21.95 -13.34 19.34
N ASP A 268 -21.34 -13.77 18.24
CA ASP A 268 -19.95 -13.46 17.93
C ASP A 268 -19.82 -11.99 17.54
N ARG A 269 -18.61 -11.42 17.71
CA ARG A 269 -18.39 -9.99 17.50
C ARG A 269 -17.03 -9.72 16.89
N ALA A 270 -17.02 -8.95 15.82
CA ALA A 270 -15.84 -8.31 15.26
C ALA A 270 -16.04 -6.78 15.22
N TYR A 271 -14.98 -6.05 15.55
CA TYR A 271 -14.95 -4.58 15.57
C TYR A 271 -13.57 -4.10 15.14
N VAL A 272 -13.54 -3.08 14.28
CA VAL A 272 -12.32 -2.35 13.95
C VAL A 272 -12.62 -0.87 13.80
N ARG A 273 -11.82 -0.02 14.44
CA ARG A 273 -11.82 1.43 14.26
C ARG A 273 -10.50 1.89 13.69
N PHE A 274 -10.56 2.68 12.63
CA PHE A 274 -9.38 3.13 11.90
C PHE A 274 -9.61 4.49 11.24
N SER A 275 -8.51 5.07 10.77
CA SER A 275 -8.53 6.21 9.87
C SER A 275 -7.82 5.83 8.56
N PRO A 276 -8.37 6.20 7.39
CA PRO A 276 -7.61 6.30 6.16
C PRO A 276 -6.41 7.22 6.41
N ALA A 277 -5.25 6.83 5.90
CA ALA A 277 -4.10 7.72 5.86
C ALA A 277 -4.06 8.34 4.47
N ASP A 278 -3.86 9.66 4.40
CA ASP A 278 -3.61 10.32 3.12
C ASP A 278 -2.24 9.86 2.61
N GLU A 279 -2.19 9.41 1.35
CA GLU A 279 -0.95 9.07 0.70
C GLU A 279 -0.27 10.35 0.21
N GLN A 280 1.02 10.49 0.49
CA GLN A 280 1.80 11.68 0.27
C GLN A 280 3.12 11.27 -0.38
N ARG A 281 3.44 11.89 -1.52
CA ARG A 281 4.76 11.77 -2.12
C ARG A 281 5.75 12.62 -1.34
N TYR A 282 6.93 12.07 -1.09
CA TYR A 282 8.03 12.79 -0.46
C TYR A 282 9.22 12.86 -1.40
N PHE A 283 9.83 14.04 -1.53
CA PHE A 283 11.18 14.18 -2.07
C PHE A 283 12.19 14.13 -0.93
N LEU A 284 13.17 13.23 -1.05
CA LEU A 284 14.30 13.08 -0.15
C LEU A 284 15.58 13.48 -0.86
N THR A 285 16.23 14.52 -0.37
CA THR A 285 17.55 14.95 -0.81
C THR A 285 18.62 14.26 0.04
N LEU A 286 19.61 13.66 -0.62
CA LEU A 286 20.75 12.98 -0.01
C LEU A 286 22.06 13.26 -0.74
N SER A 287 23.18 13.03 -0.08
CA SER A 287 24.53 13.01 -0.65
C SER A 287 25.20 11.68 -0.34
N PHE A 288 26.11 11.24 -1.19
CA PHE A 288 26.87 10.03 -0.92
C PHE A 288 28.29 10.04 -1.52
N ASP A 289 29.19 9.35 -0.84
CA ASP A 289 30.48 8.91 -1.37
C ASP A 289 30.28 7.59 -2.12
N GLY A 290 30.40 7.62 -3.45
CA GLY A 290 30.21 6.46 -4.32
C GLY A 290 31.30 5.39 -4.26
N THR A 291 32.41 5.61 -3.54
CA THR A 291 33.61 4.75 -3.57
C THR A 291 33.28 3.28 -3.26
N GLY A 292 32.43 3.03 -2.27
CA GLY A 292 32.06 1.68 -1.82
C GLY A 292 30.89 1.03 -2.58
N TYR A 293 30.33 1.71 -3.58
CA TYR A 293 29.05 1.32 -4.18
C TYR A 293 29.16 1.00 -5.67
N HIS A 294 28.34 0.03 -6.11
CA HIS A 294 28.15 -0.31 -7.52
C HIS A 294 27.16 0.64 -8.22
N GLY A 295 27.20 1.92 -7.82
CA GLY A 295 26.34 2.99 -8.31
C GLY A 295 25.09 3.18 -7.46
N TRP A 296 24.20 4.03 -7.96
CA TRP A 296 22.93 4.32 -7.29
C TRP A 296 22.00 3.11 -7.27
N GLN A 297 21.76 2.48 -8.42
CA GLN A 297 20.64 1.56 -8.62
C GLN A 297 20.91 0.17 -8.06
N ILE A 298 19.90 -0.45 -7.43
CA ILE A 298 19.92 -1.86 -7.01
C ILE A 298 20.21 -2.77 -8.21
N GLN A 299 21.25 -3.60 -8.07
CA GLN A 299 21.66 -4.59 -9.06
C GLN A 299 22.13 -5.86 -8.35
N PRO A 300 22.05 -7.04 -8.97
CA PRO A 300 22.50 -8.29 -8.34
C PRO A 300 24.00 -8.33 -8.00
N ASN A 301 24.79 -7.48 -8.64
CA ASN A 301 26.25 -7.60 -8.70
C ASN A 301 26.99 -6.81 -7.61
N GLY A 302 26.27 -6.17 -6.67
CA GLY A 302 26.91 -5.48 -5.56
C GLY A 302 26.02 -4.48 -4.83
N VAL A 303 26.53 -3.99 -3.71
CA VAL A 303 25.82 -3.04 -2.84
C VAL A 303 25.61 -1.71 -3.57
N SER A 304 24.39 -1.17 -3.48
CA SER A 304 24.02 0.12 -4.07
C SER A 304 23.52 1.12 -3.02
N VAL A 305 23.57 2.41 -3.37
CA VAL A 305 23.07 3.48 -2.49
C VAL A 305 21.55 3.36 -2.31
N GLN A 306 20.82 3.03 -3.38
CA GLN A 306 19.36 2.84 -3.34
C GLN A 306 18.97 1.71 -2.38
N GLU A 307 19.72 0.60 -2.37
CA GLU A 307 19.47 -0.52 -1.46
C GLU A 307 19.60 -0.09 0.00
N GLN A 308 20.71 0.59 0.35
CA GLN A 308 20.94 1.07 1.71
C GLN A 308 19.84 2.03 2.16
N LEU A 309 19.43 2.94 1.28
CA LEU A 309 18.36 3.88 1.56
C LEU A 309 17.01 3.20 1.77
N GLN A 310 16.63 2.28 0.87
CA GLN A 310 15.37 1.54 0.99
C GLN A 310 15.33 0.69 2.25
N ASN A 311 16.44 0.05 2.63
CA ASN A 311 16.54 -0.74 3.85
C ASN A 311 16.36 0.14 5.09
N ALA A 312 17.00 1.32 5.12
CA ALA A 312 16.85 2.27 6.21
C ALA A 312 15.41 2.81 6.34
N LEU A 313 14.81 3.25 5.22
CA LEU A 313 13.42 3.71 5.18
C LEU A 313 12.45 2.61 5.63
N SER A 314 12.56 1.41 5.06
CA SER A 314 11.68 0.29 5.38
C SER A 314 11.77 -0.11 6.86
N LYS A 315 12.97 -0.02 7.46
CA LYS A 315 13.17 -0.29 8.88
C LYS A 315 12.51 0.77 9.77
N ILE A 316 12.60 2.04 9.42
CA ILE A 316 11.96 3.14 10.17
C ILE A 316 10.43 3.05 10.06
N LEU A 317 9.94 2.79 8.85
CA LEU A 317 8.53 2.84 8.48
C LEU A 317 7.80 1.50 8.68
N ARG A 318 8.54 0.44 9.02
CA ARG A 318 8.04 -0.91 9.35
C ARG A 318 7.25 -1.59 8.24
N HIS A 319 7.47 -1.18 7.00
CA HIS A 319 6.94 -1.82 5.80
C HIS A 319 7.90 -1.55 4.63
N LYS A 320 7.75 -2.29 3.53
CA LYS A 320 8.64 -2.16 2.38
C LYS A 320 8.44 -0.81 1.69
N ILE A 321 9.52 -0.05 1.55
CA ILE A 321 9.56 1.24 0.83
C ILE A 321 10.42 1.08 -0.43
N GLU A 322 9.88 1.51 -1.56
CA GLU A 322 10.59 1.64 -2.82
C GLU A 322 10.86 3.11 -3.13
N VAL A 323 12.06 3.42 -3.62
CA VAL A 323 12.44 4.80 -3.95
C VAL A 323 12.81 4.92 -5.42
N THR A 324 12.47 6.05 -6.02
CA THR A 324 12.86 6.39 -7.40
C THR A 324 13.79 7.61 -7.40
N GLY A 325 15.04 7.42 -7.83
CA GLY A 325 16.06 8.46 -7.93
C GLY A 325 15.88 9.39 -9.15
N ALA A 326 16.42 10.60 -9.05
CA ALA A 326 16.39 11.63 -10.09
C ALA A 326 17.29 11.32 -11.29
N GLY A 327 18.25 10.41 -11.10
CA GLY A 327 19.15 9.90 -12.11
C GLY A 327 19.86 8.63 -11.61
N ARG A 328 20.59 7.97 -12.51
CA ARG A 328 21.52 6.89 -12.17
C ARG A 328 22.92 7.47 -12.05
N THR A 329 23.73 6.93 -11.14
CA THR A 329 25.18 7.12 -11.10
C THR A 329 25.87 5.78 -11.36
N ASP A 330 26.98 5.80 -12.10
CA ASP A 330 27.82 4.62 -12.30
C ASP A 330 28.57 4.26 -11.00
N ALA A 331 29.13 3.04 -10.93
CA ALA A 331 29.97 2.61 -9.81
C ALA A 331 31.14 3.59 -9.58
N GLY A 332 31.38 3.96 -8.32
CA GLY A 332 32.43 4.90 -7.93
C GLY A 332 32.13 6.39 -8.20
N VAL A 333 30.97 6.74 -8.78
CA VAL A 333 30.56 8.15 -8.96
C VAL A 333 29.87 8.64 -7.69
N HIS A 334 30.20 9.86 -7.25
CA HIS A 334 29.65 10.47 -6.04
C HIS A 334 28.42 11.33 -6.35
N ALA A 335 27.65 11.70 -5.32
CA ALA A 335 26.64 12.73 -5.43
C ALA A 335 26.74 13.72 -4.27
N LYS A 336 26.93 14.99 -4.60
CA LYS A 336 26.73 16.09 -3.65
C LYS A 336 25.24 16.31 -3.38
N THR A 337 24.43 16.17 -4.43
CA THR A 337 22.97 16.29 -4.38
C THR A 337 22.33 15.21 -5.24
N MET A 338 21.76 14.20 -4.59
CA MET A 338 20.81 13.28 -5.20
C MET A 338 19.43 13.60 -4.65
N VAL A 339 18.41 13.51 -5.49
CA VAL A 339 17.02 13.56 -5.06
C VAL A 339 16.36 12.25 -5.44
N CYS A 340 15.57 11.69 -4.54
CA CYS A 340 14.70 10.56 -4.82
C CYS A 340 13.30 10.85 -4.29
N HIS A 341 12.32 10.08 -4.74
CA HIS A 341 10.98 10.13 -4.18
C HIS A 341 10.48 8.77 -3.77
N PHE A 342 9.56 8.77 -2.80
CA PHE A 342 8.75 7.63 -2.37
C PHE A 342 7.37 8.13 -1.95
N ASP A 343 6.41 7.22 -1.93
CA ASP A 343 5.03 7.49 -1.52
C ASP A 343 4.76 6.75 -0.21
N ASP A 344 4.14 7.43 0.75
CA ASP A 344 3.78 6.86 2.05
C ASP A 344 2.74 7.74 2.76
N VAL A 345 2.37 7.43 4.00
CA VAL A 345 1.40 8.21 4.77
C VAL A 345 1.87 9.65 5.02
N ALA A 346 0.93 10.59 4.94
CA ALA A 346 1.17 12.00 5.23
C ALA A 346 1.52 12.24 6.71
N GLY A 347 2.15 13.39 6.98
CA GLY A 347 2.33 13.90 8.35
C GLY A 347 3.65 13.55 9.04
N TYR A 348 4.67 13.12 8.30
CA TYR A 348 6.01 12.94 8.89
C TYR A 348 6.65 14.22 9.39
N ASP A 349 7.26 14.14 10.58
CA ASP A 349 8.25 15.11 11.05
C ASP A 349 9.53 14.93 10.24
N ASP A 350 9.80 15.91 9.36
CA ASP A 350 10.93 15.91 8.44
C ASP A 350 12.27 15.84 9.17
N LYS A 351 12.45 16.63 10.24
CA LYS A 351 13.69 16.67 11.02
C LYS A 351 13.93 15.35 11.75
N GLN A 352 12.89 14.78 12.35
CA GLN A 352 13.00 13.51 13.06
C GLN A 352 13.28 12.36 12.08
N MET A 353 12.63 12.36 10.91
CA MET A 353 12.89 11.36 9.87
C MET A 353 14.33 11.42 9.39
N ILE A 354 14.83 12.62 9.05
CA ILE A 354 16.22 12.82 8.61
C ILE A 354 17.21 12.39 9.69
N TYR A 355 16.96 12.73 10.96
CA TYR A 355 17.78 12.28 12.07
C TYR A 355 17.84 10.75 12.14
N ARG A 356 16.70 10.07 12.11
CA ARG A 356 16.63 8.59 12.18
C ARG A 356 17.31 7.93 10.98
N LEU A 357 17.11 8.46 9.78
CA LEU A 357 17.77 7.97 8.57
C LEU A 357 19.28 8.03 8.72
N ASN A 358 19.82 9.19 9.11
CA ASN A 358 21.27 9.38 9.27
C ASN A 358 21.88 8.56 10.42
N GLN A 359 21.08 8.08 11.37
CA GLN A 359 21.55 7.13 12.41
C GLN A 359 21.63 5.68 11.90
N LEU A 360 20.81 5.32 10.91
CA LEU A 360 20.79 3.96 10.34
C LEU A 360 21.67 3.82 9.10
N LEU A 361 21.81 4.90 8.34
CA LEU A 361 22.59 4.90 7.11
C LEU A 361 24.09 4.78 7.39
N PRO A 362 24.84 4.12 6.50
CA PRO A 362 26.30 4.15 6.49
C PRO A 362 26.88 5.58 6.47
N LYS A 363 28.11 5.77 6.97
CA LYS A 363 28.75 7.10 7.11
C LYS A 363 29.00 7.82 5.79
N ASP A 364 28.98 7.09 4.69
CA ASP A 364 29.14 7.51 3.31
C ASP A 364 27.81 7.88 2.64
N ILE A 365 26.68 7.82 3.33
CA ILE A 365 25.37 8.32 2.86
C ILE A 365 24.77 9.25 3.92
N ALA A 366 24.36 10.44 3.50
CA ALA A 366 23.68 11.39 4.38
C ALA A 366 22.45 11.98 3.70
N CYS A 367 21.30 11.91 4.39
CA CYS A 367 20.07 12.60 4.02
C CYS A 367 20.10 14.03 4.58
N GLN A 368 19.73 15.02 3.77
CA GLN A 368 19.68 16.42 4.21
C GLN A 368 18.27 16.94 4.43
N ARG A 369 17.32 16.52 3.58
CA ARG A 369 16.01 17.15 3.55
C ARG A 369 14.93 16.21 3.05
N LEU A 370 13.79 16.21 3.73
CA LEU A 370 12.56 15.53 3.33
C LEU A 370 11.48 16.60 3.13
N ILE A 371 10.81 16.60 1.98
CA ILE A 371 9.68 17.52 1.73
C ILE A 371 8.48 16.75 1.17
N PRO A 372 7.26 17.02 1.64
CA PRO A 372 6.06 16.56 0.96
C PRO A 372 5.92 17.32 -0.38
N VAL A 373 5.54 16.61 -1.44
CA VAL A 373 5.33 17.16 -2.78
C VAL A 373 4.05 16.61 -3.40
N PRO A 374 3.41 17.31 -4.36
CA PRO A 374 2.30 16.73 -5.11
C PRO A 374 2.64 15.38 -5.73
N SER A 375 1.69 14.44 -5.75
CA SER A 375 1.87 13.10 -6.34
C SER A 375 2.23 13.12 -7.82
N THR A 376 1.97 14.23 -8.52
CA THR A 376 2.35 14.47 -9.91
C THR A 376 3.83 14.77 -10.12
N LEU A 377 4.57 15.20 -9.08
CA LEU A 377 6.01 15.45 -9.18
C LEU A 377 6.79 14.13 -9.16
N HIS A 378 7.73 13.99 -10.10
CA HIS A 378 8.55 12.80 -10.24
C HIS A 378 10.04 13.17 -10.21
N ALA A 379 10.80 12.56 -9.28
CA ALA A 379 12.22 12.91 -9.07
C ALA A 379 13.05 12.90 -10.37
N ARG A 380 12.82 11.91 -11.26
CA ARG A 380 13.45 11.86 -12.59
C ARG A 380 12.81 12.78 -13.63
N PHE A 381 11.52 12.64 -13.92
CA PHE A 381 10.95 13.28 -15.11
C PHE A 381 10.59 14.76 -14.93
N SER A 382 10.39 15.21 -13.69
CA SER A 382 10.10 16.62 -13.41
C SER A 382 11.35 17.48 -13.29
N ALA A 383 12.54 16.89 -13.14
CA ALA A 383 13.76 17.68 -13.06
C ALA A 383 14.07 18.33 -14.42
N THR A 384 14.34 19.63 -14.39
CA THR A 384 14.55 20.50 -15.55
C THR A 384 16.03 20.64 -15.90
N ARG A 385 16.93 20.46 -14.93
CA ARG A 385 18.38 20.51 -15.13
C ARG A 385 19.14 19.64 -14.15
N ARG A 386 20.27 19.08 -14.60
CA ARG A 386 21.29 18.45 -13.77
C ARG A 386 22.63 19.11 -14.03
N THR A 387 23.42 19.26 -12.98
CA THR A 387 24.80 19.74 -13.07
C THR A 387 25.74 18.68 -12.54
N TYR A 388 26.78 18.38 -13.30
CA TYR A 388 27.88 17.52 -12.87
C TYR A 388 29.17 18.33 -12.74
N ARG A 389 30.00 17.92 -11.78
CA ARG A 389 31.38 18.41 -11.66
C ARG A 389 32.35 17.24 -11.72
N TYR A 390 33.40 17.40 -12.51
CA TYR A 390 34.49 16.44 -12.61
C TYR A 390 35.80 17.06 -12.10
N PHE A 391 36.33 16.55 -11.00
CA PHE A 391 37.49 17.14 -10.32
C PHE A 391 38.81 16.47 -10.73
N ILE A 392 39.84 17.30 -10.91
CA ILE A 392 41.23 16.88 -11.16
C ILE A 392 42.20 17.68 -10.29
N HIS A 393 43.37 17.10 -10.03
CA HIS A 393 44.46 17.77 -9.33
C HIS A 393 45.81 17.39 -9.93
N ILE A 394 46.79 18.29 -9.82
CA ILE A 394 48.12 18.12 -10.43
C ILE A 394 49.13 17.56 -9.42
N ASP A 395 49.09 18.06 -8.18
CA ASP A 395 50.02 17.66 -7.13
C ASP A 395 49.46 16.52 -6.30
N LYS A 396 50.27 15.47 -6.07
CA LYS A 396 49.90 14.32 -5.24
C LYS A 396 49.33 14.77 -3.89
N ASN A 397 48.04 14.49 -3.66
CA ASN A 397 47.34 14.85 -2.44
C ASN A 397 46.57 13.64 -1.86
N PRO A 398 46.94 13.11 -0.67
CA PRO A 398 46.29 11.93 -0.08
C PRO A 398 44.83 12.16 0.30
N PHE A 399 44.38 13.42 0.45
CA PHE A 399 43.01 13.78 0.77
C PHE A 399 42.10 13.79 -0.48
N ASN A 400 42.67 13.93 -1.67
CA ASN A 400 41.94 13.98 -2.94
C ASN A 400 41.79 12.61 -3.61
N ARG A 401 42.40 11.56 -3.06
CA ARG A 401 42.54 10.23 -3.70
C ARG A 401 41.22 9.59 -4.18
N HIS A 402 40.12 9.87 -3.48
CA HIS A 402 38.78 9.32 -3.74
C HIS A 402 37.86 10.31 -4.45
N PHE A 403 38.17 11.61 -4.49
CA PHE A 403 37.22 12.65 -4.90
C PHE A 403 37.73 13.48 -6.08
N SER A 404 38.90 13.13 -6.63
CA SER A 404 39.52 13.81 -7.74
C SER A 404 40.50 12.88 -8.45
N VAL A 405 40.82 13.18 -9.71
CA VAL A 405 41.81 12.43 -10.49
C VAL A 405 43.12 13.21 -10.57
N GLU A 406 44.19 12.56 -10.10
CA GLU A 406 45.55 13.06 -10.25
C GLU A 406 45.92 13.03 -11.74
N THR A 407 46.42 14.14 -12.28
CA THR A 407 46.90 14.25 -13.65
C THR A 407 48.31 14.83 -13.68
N HIS A 408 49.21 14.15 -14.38
CA HIS A 408 50.58 14.61 -14.59
C HIS A 408 50.77 15.30 -15.95
N TYR A 409 49.69 15.40 -16.74
CA TYR A 409 49.73 16.06 -18.03
C TYR A 409 49.68 17.58 -17.85
N GLN A 410 50.49 18.28 -18.62
CA GLN A 410 50.29 19.71 -18.84
C GLN A 410 49.12 19.88 -19.80
N LEU A 411 48.02 20.45 -19.31
CA LEU A 411 46.78 20.62 -20.05
C LEU A 411 46.59 22.09 -20.44
N ASP A 412 46.29 22.33 -21.71
CA ASP A 412 45.86 23.64 -22.20
C ASP A 412 44.38 23.87 -21.88
N PHE A 413 44.10 24.36 -20.66
CA PHE A 413 42.74 24.65 -20.21
C PHE A 413 42.00 25.69 -21.06
N PRO A 414 42.64 26.79 -21.53
CA PRO A 414 42.03 27.66 -22.53
C PRO A 414 41.54 26.88 -23.76
N LEU A 415 42.38 26.06 -24.38
CA LEU A 415 41.97 25.27 -25.54
C LEU A 415 40.82 24.29 -25.24
N MET A 416 40.87 23.63 -24.07
CA MET A 416 39.78 22.75 -23.61
C MET A 416 38.46 23.51 -23.41
N ASN A 417 38.50 24.76 -22.94
CA ASN A 417 37.31 25.59 -22.81
C ASN A 417 36.76 26.02 -24.16
N HIS A 418 37.62 26.37 -25.13
CA HIS A 418 37.18 26.62 -26.50
C HIS A 418 36.50 25.39 -27.13
N ALA A 419 36.99 24.17 -26.87
CA ALA A 419 36.32 22.94 -27.29
C ALA A 419 34.99 22.72 -26.55
N ALA A 420 34.95 22.99 -25.24
CA ALA A 420 33.75 22.81 -24.42
C ALA A 420 32.57 23.72 -24.87
N GLU A 421 32.84 24.91 -25.41
CA GLU A 421 31.81 25.79 -25.98
C GLU A 421 31.03 25.14 -27.13
N LEU A 422 31.65 24.23 -27.88
CA LEU A 422 30.99 23.49 -28.96
C LEU A 422 29.89 22.58 -28.39
N LEU A 423 30.08 22.00 -27.21
CA LEU A 423 29.09 21.15 -26.55
C LEU A 423 27.78 21.88 -26.26
N VAL A 424 27.84 23.19 -25.97
CA VAL A 424 26.63 24.02 -25.73
C VAL A 424 25.83 24.22 -27.02
N LYS A 425 26.49 24.18 -28.18
CA LYS A 425 25.88 24.31 -29.50
C LYS A 425 25.42 22.97 -30.08
N THR A 426 25.80 21.86 -29.44
CA THR A 426 25.46 20.51 -29.87
C THR A 426 24.15 20.03 -29.29
N THR A 427 23.40 19.28 -30.10
CA THR A 427 22.14 18.65 -29.69
C THR A 427 22.25 17.14 -29.62
N ASP A 428 22.98 16.47 -30.52
CA ASP A 428 23.18 15.02 -30.51
C ASP A 428 24.52 14.62 -29.87
N PHE A 429 24.48 13.82 -28.80
CA PHE A 429 25.65 13.37 -28.05
C PHE A 429 25.95 11.88 -28.26
N LYS A 430 25.56 11.30 -29.39
CA LYS A 430 25.82 9.89 -29.74
C LYS A 430 27.28 9.48 -29.58
N ALA A 431 28.23 10.33 -29.95
CA ALA A 431 29.67 10.07 -29.81
C ALA A 431 30.12 9.79 -28.36
N PHE A 432 29.35 10.24 -27.37
CA PHE A 432 29.66 10.08 -25.95
C PHE A 432 28.80 9.01 -25.26
N CYS A 433 28.02 8.26 -26.03
CA CYS A 433 27.09 7.26 -25.53
C CYS A 433 27.70 5.85 -25.53
N LYS A 434 27.50 5.06 -24.47
CA LYS A 434 27.79 3.61 -24.52
C LYS A 434 26.72 2.86 -25.31
N ALA A 435 27.10 1.77 -25.99
CA ALA A 435 26.20 0.95 -26.82
C ALA A 435 24.98 0.39 -26.06
N ASP A 436 25.14 0.06 -24.77
CA ASP A 436 24.05 -0.42 -23.90
C ASP A 436 23.31 0.74 -23.22
N ASN A 437 22.68 1.62 -24.01
CA ASN A 437 21.89 2.73 -23.49
C ASN A 437 20.38 2.45 -23.62
N ASP A 438 19.66 2.44 -22.49
CA ASP A 438 18.19 2.36 -22.42
C ASP A 438 17.46 3.61 -22.98
N SER A 439 18.19 4.62 -23.48
CA SER A 439 17.60 5.88 -23.93
C SER A 439 17.07 5.80 -25.36
N ARG A 440 15.82 6.24 -25.56
CA ARG A 440 15.20 6.35 -26.89
C ARG A 440 15.85 7.42 -27.79
N THR A 441 16.60 8.35 -27.21
CA THR A 441 17.26 9.45 -27.93
C THR A 441 18.67 9.69 -27.36
N THR A 442 19.56 10.20 -28.22
CA THR A 442 20.90 10.70 -27.86
C THR A 442 20.93 12.23 -27.71
N THR A 443 19.78 12.88 -27.90
CA THR A 443 19.65 14.33 -27.83
C THR A 443 19.69 14.82 -26.38
N CYS A 444 20.55 15.80 -26.11
CA CYS A 444 20.63 16.52 -24.83
C CYS A 444 20.77 18.02 -25.13
N HIS A 445 20.32 18.88 -24.22
CA HIS A 445 20.51 20.32 -24.31
C HIS A 445 21.46 20.79 -23.21
N VAL A 446 22.74 20.90 -23.56
CA VAL A 446 23.78 21.39 -22.65
C VAL A 446 23.73 22.91 -22.60
N THR A 447 23.60 23.46 -21.41
CA THR A 447 23.51 24.90 -21.18
C THR A 447 24.79 25.50 -20.59
N ARG A 448 25.70 24.65 -20.09
CA ARG A 448 26.99 25.07 -19.52
C ARG A 448 28.00 23.94 -19.69
N ALA A 449 29.22 24.26 -20.09
CA ALA A 449 30.35 23.33 -20.18
C ALA A 449 31.67 24.12 -20.07
N GLN A 450 32.43 23.97 -18.98
CA GLN A 450 33.70 24.69 -18.79
C GLN A 450 34.57 24.11 -17.67
N TRP A 451 35.89 24.25 -17.82
CA TRP A 451 36.90 24.06 -16.78
C TRP A 451 37.08 25.32 -15.96
N ILE A 452 37.10 25.15 -14.64
CA ILE A 452 37.25 26.21 -13.64
C ILE A 452 38.40 25.83 -12.71
N GLN A 453 39.35 26.76 -12.55
CA GLN A 453 40.44 26.62 -11.59
C GLN A 453 39.96 27.00 -10.19
N THR A 454 40.20 26.13 -9.21
CA THR A 454 39.84 26.39 -7.80
C THR A 454 41.04 26.73 -6.94
N SER A 455 42.23 26.27 -7.34
CA SER A 455 43.51 26.57 -6.69
C SER A 455 44.63 26.42 -7.73
N PRO A 456 45.89 26.77 -7.40
CA PRO A 456 47.00 26.64 -8.34
C PRO A 456 47.14 25.24 -8.98
N SER A 457 46.74 24.18 -8.27
CA SER A 457 46.87 22.80 -8.74
C SER A 457 45.57 22.00 -8.78
N GLU A 458 44.40 22.65 -8.66
CA GLU A 458 43.11 21.97 -8.68
C GLU A 458 42.11 22.63 -9.61
N TRP A 459 41.34 21.79 -10.31
CA TRP A 459 40.37 22.20 -11.30
C TRP A 459 39.13 21.32 -11.23
N TYR A 460 37.99 21.85 -11.69
CA TYR A 460 36.85 21.02 -12.06
C TYR A 460 36.27 21.40 -13.42
N PHE A 461 35.78 20.40 -14.13
CA PHE A 461 34.92 20.60 -15.29
C PHE A 461 33.46 20.60 -14.83
N GLU A 462 32.74 21.67 -15.13
CA GLU A 462 31.30 21.79 -14.87
C GLU A 462 30.52 21.62 -16.16
N ILE A 463 29.49 20.75 -16.12
CA ILE A 463 28.56 20.58 -17.23
C ILE A 463 27.12 20.52 -16.71
N SER A 464 26.24 21.32 -17.31
CA SER A 464 24.82 21.38 -16.98
C SER A 464 23.96 21.13 -18.20
N ALA A 465 22.94 20.29 -18.07
CA ALA A 465 22.01 19.97 -19.15
C ALA A 465 20.64 19.54 -18.61
N ASP A 466 19.63 19.48 -19.49
CA ASP A 466 18.32 18.90 -19.20
C ASP A 466 18.43 17.41 -18.80
N ARG A 467 19.27 16.65 -19.50
CA ARG A 467 19.58 15.24 -19.28
C ARG A 467 21.00 14.89 -19.74
N PHE A 468 21.48 13.73 -19.32
CA PHE A 468 22.75 13.15 -19.77
C PHE A 468 22.56 11.69 -20.16
N LEU A 469 23.33 11.24 -21.15
CA LEU A 469 23.42 9.83 -21.50
C LEU A 469 24.33 9.09 -20.51
N ARG A 470 24.15 7.78 -20.39
CA ARG A 470 25.02 6.95 -19.54
C ARG A 470 26.47 7.11 -19.96
N ASN A 471 27.35 7.38 -18.99
CA ASN A 471 28.79 7.57 -19.18
C ASN A 471 29.21 8.81 -20.03
N MET A 472 28.25 9.65 -20.45
CA MET A 472 28.50 10.81 -21.30
C MET A 472 29.54 11.77 -20.73
N VAL A 473 29.34 12.22 -19.48
CA VAL A 473 30.21 13.24 -18.87
C VAL A 473 31.67 12.78 -18.81
N ARG A 474 31.90 11.51 -18.48
CA ARG A 474 33.25 10.93 -18.37
C ARG A 474 33.95 10.82 -19.73
N ALA A 475 33.21 10.49 -20.78
CA ALA A 475 33.71 10.45 -22.15
C ALA A 475 34.00 11.87 -22.69
N VAL A 476 33.14 12.84 -22.38
CA VAL A 476 33.36 14.26 -22.70
C VAL A 476 34.67 14.75 -22.07
N VAL A 477 34.85 14.53 -20.76
CA VAL A 477 36.08 14.94 -20.05
C VAL A 477 37.32 14.27 -20.68
N GLY A 478 37.24 12.98 -21.03
CA GLY A 478 38.35 12.27 -21.67
C GLY A 478 38.72 12.82 -23.04
N THR A 479 37.72 13.19 -23.84
CA THR A 479 37.93 13.78 -25.17
C THR A 479 38.52 15.18 -25.06
N LEU A 480 38.06 15.98 -24.08
CA LEU A 480 38.66 17.27 -23.76
C LEU A 480 40.12 17.12 -23.27
N PHE A 481 40.44 16.03 -22.56
CA PHE A 481 41.82 15.72 -22.18
C PHE A 481 42.71 15.50 -23.40
N ASP A 482 42.22 14.83 -24.44
CA ASP A 482 42.99 14.66 -25.68
C ASP A 482 43.19 16.00 -26.41
N VAL A 483 42.21 16.91 -26.39
CA VAL A 483 42.37 18.30 -26.86
C VAL A 483 43.43 19.05 -26.05
N GLY A 484 43.33 19.05 -24.72
CA GLY A 484 44.25 19.77 -23.84
C GLY A 484 45.69 19.24 -23.87
N ARG A 485 45.88 18.02 -24.35
CA ARG A 485 47.20 17.39 -24.61
C ARG A 485 47.68 17.59 -26.04
N HIS A 486 46.94 18.34 -26.85
CA HIS A 486 47.19 18.56 -28.28
C HIS A 486 47.28 17.26 -29.11
N ARG A 487 46.55 16.20 -28.72
CA ARG A 487 46.44 14.96 -29.50
C ARG A 487 45.44 15.09 -30.64
N ILE A 488 44.41 15.90 -30.43
CA ILE A 488 43.41 16.29 -31.42
C ILE A 488 43.24 17.81 -31.33
N ASN A 489 42.92 18.46 -32.45
CA ASN A 489 42.67 19.90 -32.50
C ASN A 489 41.16 20.22 -32.36
N LEU A 490 40.78 21.50 -32.49
CA LEU A 490 39.37 21.94 -32.36
C LEU A 490 38.47 21.43 -33.50
N GLU A 491 39.01 21.30 -34.72
CA GLU A 491 38.28 20.78 -35.88
C GLU A 491 38.02 19.29 -35.71
N ASP A 492 39.02 18.52 -35.27
CA ASP A 492 38.88 17.10 -34.94
C ASP A 492 37.84 16.89 -33.84
N PHE A 493 37.87 17.72 -32.79
CA PHE A 493 36.88 17.66 -31.72
C PHE A 493 35.46 17.97 -32.23
N ALA A 494 35.32 18.99 -33.08
CA ALA A 494 34.04 19.33 -33.70
C ALA A 494 33.50 18.16 -34.55
N ASP A 495 34.37 17.48 -35.29
CA ASP A 495 34.02 16.31 -36.10
C ASP A 495 33.57 15.13 -35.22
N VAL A 496 34.30 14.83 -34.14
CA VAL A 496 33.90 13.79 -33.17
C VAL A 496 32.52 14.10 -32.57
N VAL A 497 32.26 15.35 -32.21
CA VAL A 497 30.98 15.76 -31.62
C VAL A 497 29.83 15.67 -32.63
N ALA A 498 30.06 16.06 -33.89
CA ALA A 498 29.03 16.12 -34.92
C ALA A 498 28.75 14.77 -35.62
N HIS A 499 29.79 13.98 -35.84
CA HIS A 499 29.78 12.81 -36.73
C HIS A 499 30.36 11.55 -36.09
N GLY A 500 31.06 11.69 -34.96
CA GLY A 500 31.72 10.59 -34.29
C GLY A 500 30.78 9.55 -33.68
N SER A 501 31.37 8.41 -33.39
CA SER A 501 30.82 7.32 -32.61
C SER A 501 31.58 7.17 -31.30
N ARG A 502 31.18 6.21 -30.46
CA ARG A 502 31.85 6.01 -29.16
C ARG A 502 33.33 5.65 -29.28
N SER A 503 33.77 5.00 -30.35
CA SER A 503 35.19 4.67 -30.56
C SER A 503 36.04 5.89 -30.86
N ASP A 504 35.41 6.97 -31.32
CA ASP A 504 36.10 8.19 -31.78
C ASP A 504 36.26 9.20 -30.64
N SER A 505 35.58 8.99 -29.52
CA SER A 505 35.72 9.79 -28.30
C SER A 505 36.76 9.22 -27.34
N GLY A 506 37.34 10.12 -26.55
CA GLY A 506 38.39 9.79 -25.58
C GLY A 506 37.99 8.72 -24.55
N GLU A 507 38.99 8.27 -23.80
CA GLU A 507 38.79 7.27 -22.76
C GLU A 507 37.77 7.77 -21.72
N SER A 508 36.97 6.86 -21.17
CA SER A 508 36.06 7.23 -20.08
C SER A 508 36.86 7.47 -18.80
N MET A 509 36.97 8.74 -18.45
CA MET A 509 37.72 9.19 -17.29
C MET A 509 37.27 8.50 -15.99
N PRO A 510 38.14 8.29 -14.99
CA PRO A 510 37.80 7.55 -13.78
C PRO A 510 36.56 8.09 -13.03
N ALA A 511 35.71 7.20 -12.53
CA ALA A 511 34.45 7.56 -11.87
C ALA A 511 34.62 8.45 -10.62
N LYS A 512 35.71 8.23 -9.88
CA LYS A 512 36.05 8.92 -8.62
C LYS A 512 36.20 10.44 -8.71
N GLY A 513 36.35 10.98 -9.92
CA GLY A 513 36.38 12.43 -10.14
C GLY A 513 35.00 13.04 -10.31
N LEU A 514 33.98 12.23 -10.60
CA LEU A 514 32.66 12.71 -11.02
C LEU A 514 31.67 12.81 -9.85
N PHE A 515 30.99 13.95 -9.79
CA PHE A 515 29.93 14.25 -8.83
C PHE A 515 28.67 14.69 -9.55
N LEU A 516 27.54 14.07 -9.22
CA LEU A 516 26.26 14.75 -9.42
C LEU A 516 26.18 15.90 -8.42
N TRP A 517 26.26 17.12 -8.92
CA TRP A 517 26.44 18.30 -8.10
C TRP A 517 25.11 18.91 -7.66
N GLU A 518 24.19 19.07 -8.61
CA GLU A 518 22.93 19.79 -8.41
C GLU A 518 21.82 19.26 -9.34
N ILE A 519 20.58 19.38 -8.88
CA ILE A 519 19.36 19.01 -9.62
C ILE A 519 18.33 20.12 -9.40
N GLU A 520 17.77 20.63 -10.49
CA GLU A 520 16.72 21.65 -10.49
C GLU A 520 15.39 21.02 -10.94
N TYR A 521 14.29 21.45 -10.33
CA TYR A 521 12.91 20.97 -10.55
C TYR A 521 12.01 22.08 -11.03
#